data_AF-A0AAT9LEH5-F1
#
_entry.id   AF-A0AAT9LEH5-F1
#
_cell.length_a   1.000
_cell.length_b   1.000
_cell.length_c   1.000
_cell.angle_alpha   90.00
_cell.angle_beta   90.00
_cell.angle_gamma   90.00
#
_symmetry.space_group_name_H-M   'P 1'
#
loop_
_entity.id
_entity.type
_entity.pdbx_description
1 polymer ?
#
loop_
_entity_poly.entity_id
_entity_poly.type
_entity_poly.pdbx_seq_one_letter_code
_entity_poly.pdbx_strand_id
1 'polypeptide(L)'
;MTWVGRLVRWCPVSAVSVELAKFDTQKLQNPEISGVEYQRGTFFGYEVREYLLEKWGRRCAYCGRSDVPLQVEHIVPKSRGGTDRVSNLTLACEGCNQAKGNMTAAEFGYPHIQAQAKEPLRGAAAVNATRWALFDRLKRLGLPIEVGTGGQTKYNRCRLDLPKTHWIDAACVGESTPAGLRIGLKRVLVSKARGHGRRRRANVDRFGFPVGHAPRRKSYMGFRTGDLVKAVVPRGKYVGVHVGRIAVRFRPSFKLNGFDVHPKYLTVLQRDDGYECEYRAAHSPSQ
;
A
#
# COMPACT_ATOMS: atom_id res chain seq x y z
N MET A 1 -9.54 -1.52 -8.32
CA MET A 1 -10.20 -1.22 -9.62
C MET A 1 -10.92 0.12 -9.65
N THR A 2 -11.71 0.47 -8.63
CA THR A 2 -12.53 1.71 -8.63
C THR A 2 -11.78 2.98 -9.05
N TRP A 3 -10.57 3.20 -8.53
CA TRP A 3 -9.79 4.40 -8.87
C TRP A 3 -9.22 4.40 -10.29
N VAL A 4 -8.70 3.26 -10.77
CA VAL A 4 -8.24 3.16 -12.16
C VAL A 4 -9.39 3.43 -13.13
N GLY A 5 -10.57 2.83 -12.89
CA GLY A 5 -11.76 3.09 -13.72
C GLY A 5 -12.26 4.54 -13.64
N ARG A 6 -12.06 5.24 -12.52
CA ARG A 6 -12.32 6.69 -12.44
C ARG A 6 -11.32 7.46 -13.29
N LEU A 7 -10.03 7.20 -13.13
CA LEU A 7 -8.97 7.90 -13.87
C LEU A 7 -9.12 7.72 -15.38
N VAL A 8 -9.30 6.49 -15.85
CA VAL A 8 -9.54 6.17 -17.27
C VAL A 8 -10.74 6.92 -17.86
N ARG A 9 -11.76 7.23 -17.04
CA ARG A 9 -12.92 8.02 -17.50
C ARG A 9 -12.58 9.50 -17.69
N TRP A 10 -11.65 10.04 -16.90
CA TRP A 10 -11.33 11.47 -16.89
C TRP A 10 -10.08 11.83 -17.68
N CYS A 11 -9.21 10.86 -17.96
CA CYS A 11 -8.02 11.06 -18.79
C CYS A 11 -7.68 9.80 -19.60
N PRO A 12 -7.05 9.97 -20.79
CA PRO A 12 -6.58 8.85 -21.60
C PRO A 12 -5.36 8.22 -20.92
N VAL A 13 -5.59 7.10 -20.22
CA VAL A 13 -4.52 6.30 -19.61
C VAL A 13 -4.00 5.33 -20.67
N SER A 14 -2.71 5.41 -21.01
CA SER A 14 -2.05 4.55 -22.00
C SER A 14 -1.37 3.32 -21.39
N ALA A 15 -1.00 3.36 -20.12
CA ALA A 15 -0.35 2.26 -19.40
C ALA A 15 -0.60 2.38 -17.89
N VAL A 16 -0.38 1.28 -17.16
CA VAL A 16 -0.50 1.23 -15.70
C VAL A 16 0.76 0.63 -15.10
N SER A 17 1.41 1.39 -14.22
CA SER A 17 2.51 0.91 -13.38
C SER A 17 1.99 0.54 -11.99
N VAL A 18 2.27 -0.67 -11.54
CA VAL A 18 1.83 -1.13 -10.21
C VAL A 18 2.98 -1.72 -9.41
N GLU A 19 3.17 -1.22 -8.20
CA GLU A 19 4.07 -1.85 -7.25
C GLU A 19 3.37 -3.10 -6.72
N LEU A 20 3.81 -4.28 -7.17
CA LEU A 20 3.24 -5.51 -6.66
C LEU A 20 3.88 -5.85 -5.32
N ALA A 21 5.18 -5.68 -5.11
CA ALA A 21 5.79 -6.09 -3.85
C ALA A 21 6.89 -5.16 -3.33
N LYS A 22 6.98 -5.03 -2.00
CA LYS A 22 8.14 -4.41 -1.34
C LYS A 22 9.45 -5.05 -1.84
N PHE A 23 9.40 -6.37 -2.11
CA PHE A 23 10.46 -7.18 -2.73
C PHE A 23 9.86 -8.36 -3.51
N ASP A 24 10.40 -8.73 -4.67
CA ASP A 24 9.94 -9.89 -5.45
C ASP A 24 10.42 -11.22 -4.83
N THR A 25 9.59 -11.82 -3.97
CA THR A 25 9.96 -13.03 -3.23
C THR A 25 10.23 -14.24 -4.11
N GLN A 26 9.65 -14.34 -5.31
CA GLN A 26 9.92 -15.45 -6.23
C GLN A 26 11.30 -15.30 -6.88
N LYS A 27 11.67 -14.08 -7.28
CA LYS A 27 13.00 -13.77 -7.82
C LYS A 27 14.12 -13.79 -6.76
N LEU A 28 13.81 -13.42 -5.50
CA LEU A 28 14.72 -13.56 -4.35
C LEU A 28 15.01 -15.03 -3.96
N GLN A 29 14.11 -15.95 -4.31
CA GLN A 29 14.23 -17.38 -4.02
C GLN A 29 14.86 -18.17 -5.16
N ASN A 30 14.75 -17.70 -6.41
CA ASN A 30 15.24 -18.44 -7.58
C ASN A 30 15.99 -17.51 -8.56
N PRO A 31 17.29 -17.26 -8.34
CA PRO A 31 18.12 -16.42 -9.22
C PRO A 31 18.27 -16.97 -10.65
N GLU A 32 17.92 -18.24 -10.88
CA GLU A 32 18.13 -18.93 -12.15
C GLU A 32 16.91 -18.96 -13.09
N ILE A 33 15.83 -18.22 -12.78
CA ILE A 33 14.75 -17.98 -13.76
C ILE A 33 15.24 -16.95 -14.79
N SER A 34 16.03 -17.48 -15.74
CA SER A 34 16.24 -17.14 -17.16
C SER A 34 16.32 -15.67 -17.58
N GLY A 35 17.51 -15.30 -18.05
CA GLY A 35 17.72 -14.27 -19.06
C GLY A 35 19.16 -13.80 -19.08
N VAL A 36 19.83 -13.86 -20.23
CA VAL A 36 21.24 -13.48 -20.45
C VAL A 36 21.50 -11.97 -20.26
N GLU A 37 20.58 -11.24 -19.61
CA GLU A 37 20.67 -9.82 -19.27
C GLU A 37 20.89 -9.57 -17.76
N TYR A 38 20.87 -10.62 -16.92
CA TYR A 38 20.87 -10.49 -15.46
C TYR A 38 22.25 -10.26 -14.80
N GLN A 39 23.35 -10.29 -15.55
CA GLN A 39 24.71 -10.02 -15.02
C GLN A 39 25.06 -8.52 -14.91
N ARG A 40 24.12 -7.58 -15.17
CA ARG A 40 24.44 -6.13 -15.18
C ARG A 40 23.53 -5.20 -14.34
N GLY A 41 22.62 -5.70 -13.52
CA GLY A 41 21.69 -4.81 -12.80
C GLY A 41 22.15 -4.44 -11.39
N THR A 42 22.77 -3.28 -11.18
CA THR A 42 22.93 -2.61 -9.85
C THR A 42 21.66 -2.61 -9.00
N PHE A 43 20.52 -2.74 -9.65
CA PHE A 43 19.18 -2.77 -9.12
C PHE A 43 18.83 -3.99 -8.24
N PHE A 44 19.18 -5.21 -8.66
CA PHE A 44 18.86 -6.42 -7.91
C PHE A 44 19.65 -6.51 -6.60
N GLY A 45 20.94 -6.11 -6.63
CA GLY A 45 21.76 -6.01 -5.43
C GLY A 45 21.20 -5.02 -4.41
N TYR A 46 20.61 -3.92 -4.87
CA TYR A 46 19.94 -2.95 -4.01
C TYR A 46 18.68 -3.53 -3.35
N GLU A 47 17.84 -4.23 -4.11
CA GLU A 47 16.62 -4.87 -3.58
C GLU A 47 16.92 -5.94 -2.52
N VAL A 48 17.91 -6.80 -2.79
CA VAL A 48 18.35 -7.83 -1.84
C VAL A 48 18.86 -7.19 -0.55
N ARG A 49 19.70 -6.15 -0.67
CA ARG A 49 20.24 -5.44 0.50
C ARG A 49 19.15 -4.77 1.33
N GLU A 50 18.20 -4.08 0.69
CA GLU A 50 17.07 -3.45 1.40
C GLU A 50 16.16 -4.47 2.06
N TYR A 51 15.90 -5.61 1.41
CA TYR A 51 15.16 -6.72 2.02
C TYR A 51 15.85 -7.21 3.28
N LEU A 52 17.17 -7.43 3.22
CA LEU A 52 17.95 -7.91 4.35
C LEU A 52 18.00 -6.88 5.48
N LEU A 53 18.14 -5.59 5.16
CA LEU A 53 18.06 -4.49 6.14
C LEU A 53 16.74 -4.49 6.89
N GLU A 54 15.62 -4.72 6.19
CA GLU A 54 14.32 -4.80 6.84
C GLU A 54 14.16 -6.11 7.64
N LYS A 55 14.53 -7.26 7.06
CA LYS A 55 14.43 -8.59 7.70
C LYS A 55 15.22 -8.65 9.01
N TRP A 56 16.42 -8.09 9.02
CA TRP A 56 17.33 -8.12 10.16
C TRP A 56 17.24 -6.87 11.05
N GLY A 57 16.26 -6.00 10.81
CA GLY A 57 16.02 -4.80 11.62
C GLY A 57 17.21 -3.85 11.65
N ARG A 58 17.96 -3.76 10.55
CA ARG A 58 19.17 -2.92 10.39
C ARG A 58 20.23 -3.20 11.46
N ARG A 59 20.38 -4.46 11.85
CA ARG A 59 21.37 -4.92 12.83
C ARG A 59 22.21 -6.04 12.26
N CYS A 60 23.44 -6.15 12.75
CA CYS A 60 24.26 -7.34 12.55
C CYS A 60 23.54 -8.55 13.15
N ALA A 61 23.35 -9.59 12.35
CA ALA A 61 22.66 -10.80 12.76
C ALA A 61 23.38 -11.54 13.89
N TYR A 62 24.71 -11.42 13.97
CA TYR A 62 25.54 -12.08 14.96
C TYR A 62 25.68 -11.27 16.25
N CYS A 63 26.20 -10.05 16.18
CA CYS A 63 26.46 -9.23 17.38
C CYS A 63 25.35 -8.24 17.74
N GLY A 64 24.31 -8.09 16.91
CA GLY A 64 23.17 -7.21 17.19
C GLY A 64 23.42 -5.71 17.01
N ARG A 65 24.64 -5.27 16.72
CA ARG A 65 24.97 -3.83 16.52
C ARG A 65 24.26 -3.24 15.30
N SER A 66 23.75 -2.01 15.43
CA SER A 66 23.07 -1.23 14.37
C SER A 66 23.82 0.02 13.92
N ASP A 67 24.82 0.44 14.68
CA ASP A 67 25.60 1.68 14.53
C ASP A 67 26.89 1.47 13.74
N VAL A 68 26.96 0.39 12.96
CA VAL A 68 28.14 -0.01 12.18
C VAL A 68 27.75 -0.29 10.72
N PRO A 69 28.66 -0.08 9.75
CA PRO A 69 28.42 -0.50 8.38
C PRO A 69 28.09 -2.00 8.30
N LEU A 70 26.97 -2.31 7.65
CA LEU A 70 26.50 -3.68 7.46
C LEU A 70 26.75 -4.15 6.03
N GLN A 71 27.28 -5.36 5.93
CA GLN A 71 27.57 -6.10 4.71
C GLN A 71 26.55 -7.24 4.56
N VAL A 72 26.25 -7.60 3.31
CA VAL A 72 25.47 -8.81 3.00
C VAL A 72 26.39 -10.01 3.14
N GLU A 73 25.97 -10.99 3.94
CA GLU A 73 26.79 -12.12 4.38
C GLU A 73 26.07 -13.45 4.12
N HIS A 74 26.80 -14.50 3.76
CA HIS A 74 26.22 -15.83 3.55
C HIS A 74 26.23 -16.67 4.83
N ILE A 75 25.08 -17.19 5.22
CA ILE A 75 24.90 -18.07 6.39
C ILE A 75 25.68 -19.39 6.19
N VAL A 76 25.52 -20.03 5.03
CA VAL A 76 26.42 -21.05 4.49
C VAL A 76 27.35 -20.38 3.49
N PRO A 77 28.68 -20.35 3.70
CA PRO A 77 29.63 -19.71 2.79
C PRO A 77 29.59 -20.25 1.37
N LYS A 78 29.87 -19.41 0.37
CA LYS A 78 29.95 -19.81 -1.04
C LYS A 78 30.97 -20.94 -1.27
N SER A 79 32.12 -20.87 -0.59
CA SER A 79 33.16 -21.91 -0.66
C SER A 79 32.69 -23.29 -0.19
N ARG A 80 31.57 -23.37 0.54
CA ARG A 80 30.94 -24.61 1.02
C ARG A 80 29.59 -24.89 0.33
N GLY A 81 29.39 -24.36 -0.88
CA GLY A 81 28.16 -24.58 -1.67
C GLY A 81 26.98 -23.70 -1.25
N GLY A 82 27.24 -22.62 -0.50
CA GLY A 82 26.22 -21.63 -0.15
C GLY A 82 25.64 -20.92 -1.39
N THR A 83 24.31 -20.85 -1.46
CA THR A 83 23.61 -20.17 -2.57
C THR A 83 23.44 -18.67 -2.30
N ASP A 84 23.26 -17.88 -3.36
CA ASP A 84 22.86 -16.47 -3.27
C ASP A 84 21.35 -16.28 -3.00
N ARG A 85 20.64 -17.35 -2.62
CA ARG A 85 19.23 -17.26 -2.22
C ARG A 85 19.11 -16.46 -0.94
N VAL A 86 18.09 -15.62 -0.87
CA VAL A 86 17.82 -14.77 0.30
C VAL A 86 17.64 -15.54 1.61
N SER A 87 17.21 -16.80 1.56
CA SER A 87 17.17 -17.64 2.76
C SER A 87 18.57 -17.83 3.35
N ASN A 88 19.61 -17.96 2.50
CA ASN A 88 21.01 -18.12 2.89
C ASN A 88 21.76 -16.79 3.13
N LEU A 89 21.09 -15.63 3.00
CA LEU A 89 21.71 -14.32 3.19
C LEU A 89 21.31 -13.67 4.52
N THR A 90 22.26 -12.96 5.11
CA THR A 90 22.11 -12.19 6.35
C THR A 90 22.84 -10.86 6.28
N LEU A 91 22.76 -10.05 7.35
CA LEU A 91 23.57 -8.85 7.54
C LEU A 91 24.62 -9.07 8.62
N ALA A 92 25.86 -8.71 8.34
CA ALA A 92 26.95 -8.76 9.30
C ALA A 92 27.72 -7.43 9.31
N CYS A 93 28.22 -7.02 10.47
CA CYS A 93 29.28 -6.01 10.49
C CYS A 93 30.59 -6.65 10.02
N GLU A 94 31.52 -5.81 9.57
CA GLU A 94 32.82 -6.27 9.05
C GLU A 94 33.55 -7.22 10.01
N GLY A 95 33.63 -6.87 11.31
CA GLY A 95 34.31 -7.72 12.30
C GLY A 95 33.67 -9.11 12.47
N CYS A 96 32.33 -9.20 12.42
CA CYS A 96 31.66 -10.51 12.50
C CYS A 96 31.80 -11.30 11.20
N ASN A 97 31.74 -10.63 10.04
CA ASN A 97 31.93 -11.26 8.74
C ASN A 97 33.34 -11.89 8.66
N GLN A 98 34.38 -11.10 8.95
CA GLN A 98 35.76 -11.58 8.95
C GLN A 98 36.01 -12.70 9.96
N ALA A 99 35.48 -12.58 11.19
CA ALA A 99 35.64 -13.60 12.22
C ALA A 99 34.93 -14.92 11.85
N LYS A 100 33.79 -14.86 11.17
CA LYS A 100 33.09 -16.05 10.68
C LYS A 100 33.86 -16.70 9.53
N GLY A 101 34.37 -15.90 8.59
CA GLY A 101 35.13 -16.38 7.44
C GLY A 101 34.39 -17.49 6.67
N ASN A 102 35.05 -18.64 6.51
CA ASN A 102 34.51 -19.80 5.80
C ASN A 102 33.71 -20.77 6.68
N MET A 103 33.37 -20.39 7.91
CA MET A 103 32.49 -21.16 8.79
C MET A 103 31.02 -20.91 8.43
N THR A 104 30.19 -21.93 8.64
CA THR A 104 28.74 -21.78 8.67
C THR A 104 28.30 -21.00 9.92
N ALA A 105 27.11 -20.42 9.92
CA ALA A 105 26.60 -19.72 11.10
C ALA A 105 26.51 -20.64 12.34
N ALA A 106 26.21 -21.93 12.15
CA ALA A 106 26.21 -22.90 13.25
C ALA A 106 27.60 -23.11 13.85
N GLU A 107 28.63 -23.30 13.00
CA GLU A 107 30.03 -23.45 13.45
C GLU A 107 30.55 -22.17 14.13
N PHE A 108 30.07 -21.00 13.71
CA PHE A 108 30.39 -19.72 14.35
C PHE A 108 29.65 -19.49 15.68
N GLY A 109 28.83 -20.44 16.15
CA GLY A 109 28.11 -20.35 17.43
C GLY A 109 26.68 -19.83 17.33
N TYR A 110 26.13 -19.70 16.11
CA TYR A 110 24.79 -19.18 15.85
C TYR A 110 23.89 -20.21 15.12
N PRO A 111 23.61 -21.37 15.73
CA PRO A 111 22.78 -22.42 15.11
C PRO A 111 21.35 -21.97 14.81
N HIS A 112 20.83 -21.01 15.58
CA HIS A 112 19.51 -20.41 15.34
C HIS A 112 19.48 -19.57 14.04
N ILE A 113 20.58 -18.93 13.65
CA ILE A 113 20.71 -18.25 12.36
C ILE A 113 20.84 -19.28 11.23
N GLN A 114 21.60 -20.37 11.47
CA GLN A 114 21.73 -21.46 10.51
C GLN A 114 20.37 -22.09 10.17
N ALA A 115 19.49 -22.25 11.16
CA ALA A 115 18.15 -22.80 10.96
C ALA A 115 17.29 -21.96 10.02
N GLN A 116 17.43 -20.63 10.05
CA GLN A 116 16.69 -19.71 9.18
C GLN A 116 17.06 -19.84 7.69
N ALA A 117 18.22 -20.41 7.37
CA ALA A 117 18.59 -20.71 5.97
C ALA A 117 17.68 -21.76 5.32
N LYS A 118 16.97 -22.54 6.14
CA LYS A 118 16.07 -23.63 5.72
C LYS A 118 14.59 -23.28 5.82
N GLU A 119 14.23 -22.11 6.36
CA GLU A 119 12.81 -21.75 6.55
C GLU A 119 12.14 -21.29 5.25
N PRO A 120 10.99 -21.87 4.87
CA PRO A 120 10.19 -21.37 3.74
C PRO A 120 9.50 -20.05 4.10
N LEU A 121 9.45 -19.11 3.15
CA LEU A 121 8.88 -17.76 3.31
C LEU A 121 7.33 -17.75 3.38
N ARG A 122 6.75 -18.36 4.43
CA ARG A 122 5.29 -18.51 4.58
C ARG A 122 4.54 -17.17 4.64
N GLY A 123 5.14 -16.12 5.20
CA GLY A 123 4.54 -14.77 5.28
C GLY A 123 4.33 -14.08 3.91
N ALA A 124 5.04 -14.51 2.86
CA ALA A 124 4.90 -13.95 1.52
C ALA A 124 3.58 -14.37 0.84
N ALA A 125 2.99 -15.50 1.22
CA ALA A 125 1.87 -16.11 0.51
C ALA A 125 0.59 -15.25 0.54
N ALA A 126 0.23 -14.66 1.68
CA ALA A 126 -0.98 -13.84 1.81
C ALA A 126 -0.90 -12.53 1.00
N VAL A 127 0.29 -11.90 0.99
CA VAL A 127 0.51 -10.69 0.18
C VAL A 127 0.55 -11.05 -1.31
N ASN A 128 1.16 -12.18 -1.67
CA ASN A 128 1.19 -12.71 -3.04
C ASN A 128 -0.19 -13.03 -3.61
N ALA A 129 -1.10 -13.60 -2.82
CA ALA A 129 -2.47 -13.86 -3.26
C ALA A 129 -3.24 -12.57 -3.61
N THR A 130 -3.11 -11.53 -2.77
CA THR A 130 -3.75 -10.23 -3.01
C THR A 130 -3.14 -9.51 -4.23
N ARG A 131 -1.84 -9.68 -4.47
CA ARG A 131 -1.11 -9.13 -5.61
C ARG A 131 -1.60 -9.69 -6.94
N TRP A 132 -1.66 -11.01 -7.07
CA TRP A 132 -2.15 -11.65 -8.29
C TRP A 132 -3.61 -11.31 -8.56
N ALA A 133 -4.45 -11.30 -7.52
CA ALA A 133 -5.83 -10.86 -7.65
C ALA A 133 -5.97 -9.40 -8.13
N LEU A 134 -5.05 -8.49 -7.73
CA LEU A 134 -5.01 -7.12 -8.23
C LEU A 134 -4.54 -7.08 -9.69
N PHE A 135 -3.44 -7.74 -10.00
CA PHE A 135 -2.85 -7.81 -11.34
C PHE A 135 -3.81 -8.39 -12.37
N ASP A 136 -4.48 -9.50 -12.06
CA ASP A 136 -5.47 -10.14 -12.93
C ASP A 136 -6.71 -9.28 -13.15
N ARG A 137 -7.05 -8.41 -12.18
CA ARG A 137 -8.12 -7.43 -12.36
C ARG A 137 -7.67 -6.25 -13.21
N LEU A 138 -6.41 -5.82 -13.09
CA LEU A 138 -5.84 -4.77 -13.93
C LEU A 138 -5.74 -5.24 -15.39
N LYS A 139 -5.31 -6.48 -15.65
CA LYS A 139 -5.22 -7.05 -17.01
C LYS A 139 -6.54 -6.96 -17.78
N ARG A 140 -7.67 -7.13 -17.08
CA ARG A 140 -9.02 -7.01 -17.67
C ARG A 140 -9.36 -5.61 -18.20
N LEU A 141 -8.54 -4.59 -17.91
CA LEU A 141 -8.71 -3.25 -18.48
C LEU A 141 -8.19 -3.14 -19.91
N GLY A 142 -7.42 -4.12 -20.40
CA GLY A 142 -6.82 -4.07 -21.75
C GLY A 142 -5.70 -3.04 -21.91
N LEU A 143 -5.19 -2.48 -20.81
CA LEU A 143 -4.07 -1.55 -20.81
C LEU A 143 -2.74 -2.33 -20.67
N PRO A 144 -1.65 -1.87 -21.30
CA PRO A 144 -0.29 -2.26 -20.95
C PRO A 144 -0.05 -2.08 -19.44
N ILE A 145 0.48 -3.11 -18.79
CA ILE A 145 0.76 -3.10 -17.35
C ILE A 145 2.23 -3.41 -17.15
N GLU A 146 2.92 -2.52 -16.44
CA GLU A 146 4.24 -2.80 -15.89
C GLU A 146 4.15 -3.05 -14.39
N VAL A 147 5.05 -3.89 -13.90
CA VAL A 147 5.15 -4.24 -12.48
C VAL A 147 6.47 -3.72 -11.96
N GLY A 148 6.41 -2.94 -10.88
CA GLY A 148 7.59 -2.51 -10.13
C GLY A 148 7.68 -3.13 -8.74
N THR A 149 8.83 -2.96 -8.11
CA THR A 149 9.08 -3.35 -6.71
C THR A 149 9.20 -2.10 -5.82
N GLY A 150 9.09 -2.28 -4.49
CA GLY A 150 9.35 -1.21 -3.54
C GLY A 150 10.81 -0.73 -3.55
N GLY A 151 11.75 -1.63 -3.86
CA GLY A 151 13.16 -1.28 -4.05
C GLY A 151 13.37 -0.40 -5.30
N GLN A 152 12.70 -0.73 -6.41
CA GLN A 152 12.67 0.09 -7.62
C GLN A 152 12.14 1.49 -7.37
N THR A 153 10.98 1.55 -6.73
CA THR A 153 10.34 2.82 -6.36
C THR A 153 11.28 3.67 -5.53
N LYS A 154 11.95 3.07 -4.54
CA LYS A 154 12.94 3.76 -3.70
C LYS A 154 14.13 4.26 -4.50
N TYR A 155 14.72 3.42 -5.36
CA TYR A 155 15.85 3.79 -6.20
C TYR A 155 15.50 4.97 -7.11
N ASN A 156 14.39 4.89 -7.84
CA ASN A 156 13.92 5.93 -8.74
C ASN A 156 13.71 7.25 -7.99
N ARG A 157 13.06 7.19 -6.82
CA ARG A 157 12.83 8.36 -5.97
C ARG A 157 14.13 9.00 -5.49
N CYS A 158 15.11 8.19 -5.07
CA CYS A 158 16.42 8.68 -4.62
C CYS A 158 17.24 9.28 -5.78
N ARG A 159 17.22 8.65 -6.96
CA ARG A 159 17.89 9.16 -8.16
C ARG A 159 17.36 10.53 -8.59
N LEU A 160 16.06 10.78 -8.38
CA LEU A 160 15.37 12.02 -8.73
C LEU A 160 15.36 13.07 -7.61
N ASP A 161 16.01 12.81 -6.48
CA ASP A 161 16.01 13.66 -5.27
C ASP A 161 14.59 14.06 -4.79
N LEU A 162 13.68 13.08 -4.79
CA LEU A 162 12.28 13.32 -4.42
C LEU A 162 11.97 12.89 -2.97
N PRO A 163 11.16 13.67 -2.23
CA PRO A 163 10.79 13.33 -0.86
C PRO A 163 9.83 12.14 -0.82
N LYS A 164 9.88 11.37 0.26
CA LYS A 164 9.01 10.20 0.43
C LYS A 164 7.57 10.62 0.73
N THR A 165 6.66 10.37 -0.20
CA THR A 165 5.21 10.47 0.00
C THR A 165 4.49 9.42 -0.85
N HIS A 166 3.27 9.02 -0.47
CA HIS A 166 2.53 7.96 -1.19
C HIS A 166 2.30 8.26 -2.69
N TRP A 167 2.07 9.52 -3.05
CA TRP A 167 1.79 9.90 -4.45
C TRP A 167 3.08 10.10 -5.26
N ILE A 168 4.19 10.48 -4.63
CA ILE A 168 5.51 10.51 -5.27
C ILE A 168 6.01 9.08 -5.49
N ASP A 169 5.86 8.20 -4.50
CA ASP A 169 6.22 6.79 -4.64
C ASP A 169 5.47 6.17 -5.82
N ALA A 170 4.16 6.45 -5.97
CA ALA A 170 3.36 5.99 -7.12
C ALA A 170 3.89 6.51 -8.49
N ALA A 171 4.48 7.70 -8.54
CA ALA A 171 5.07 8.26 -9.75
C ALA A 171 6.47 7.70 -10.07
N CYS A 172 7.08 7.00 -9.12
CA CYS A 172 8.41 6.39 -9.25
C CYS A 172 8.36 4.86 -9.45
N VAL A 173 7.15 4.29 -9.61
CA VAL A 173 6.96 2.85 -9.83
C VAL A 173 7.37 2.48 -11.25
N GLY A 174 8.13 1.39 -11.37
CA GLY A 174 8.42 0.75 -12.66
C GLY A 174 9.61 1.35 -13.41
N GLU A 175 10.00 0.65 -14.47
CA GLU A 175 11.14 1.03 -15.32
C GLU A 175 10.82 2.22 -16.22
N SER A 176 9.54 2.43 -16.55
CA SER A 176 9.11 3.58 -17.35
C SER A 176 9.27 4.94 -16.66
N THR A 177 9.71 4.97 -15.39
CA THR A 177 9.93 6.21 -14.65
C THR A 177 10.93 7.10 -15.40
N PRO A 178 10.52 8.34 -15.78
CA PRO A 178 11.35 9.21 -16.61
C PRO A 178 12.63 9.66 -15.89
N ALA A 179 13.61 10.12 -16.68
CA ALA A 179 14.88 10.64 -16.15
C ALA A 179 14.73 11.93 -15.31
N GLY A 180 13.61 12.64 -15.45
CA GLY A 180 13.28 13.81 -14.65
C GLY A 180 11.76 13.91 -14.44
N LEU A 181 11.35 14.34 -13.25
CA LEU A 181 9.95 14.52 -12.90
C LEU A 181 9.73 15.88 -12.23
N ARG A 182 8.94 16.75 -12.87
CA ARG A 182 8.62 18.08 -12.34
C ARG A 182 7.30 18.06 -11.58
N ILE A 183 7.36 18.37 -10.30
CA ILE A 183 6.16 18.44 -9.43
C ILE A 183 5.63 19.87 -9.44
N GLY A 184 4.51 20.10 -10.14
CA GLY A 184 3.79 21.38 -10.17
C GLY A 184 2.52 21.42 -9.29
N LEU A 185 2.33 20.43 -8.42
CA LEU A 185 1.09 20.24 -7.67
C LEU A 185 1.02 21.16 -6.44
N LYS A 186 -0.04 21.98 -6.36
CA LYS A 186 -0.35 22.77 -5.16
C LYS A 186 -1.11 21.96 -4.11
N ARG A 187 -1.98 21.05 -4.57
CA ARG A 187 -2.87 20.24 -3.73
C ARG A 187 -2.94 18.80 -4.24
N VAL A 188 -3.16 17.88 -3.32
CA VAL A 188 -3.33 16.45 -3.60
C VAL A 188 -4.68 15.97 -3.07
N LEU A 189 -5.36 15.10 -3.82
CA LEU A 189 -6.58 14.45 -3.38
C LEU A 189 -6.22 13.21 -2.55
N VAL A 190 -6.43 13.28 -1.24
CA VAL A 190 -6.27 12.14 -0.35
C VAL A 190 -7.59 11.39 -0.28
N SER A 191 -7.55 10.10 -0.60
CA SER A 191 -8.72 9.22 -0.63
C SER A 191 -8.56 8.08 0.35
N LYS A 192 -9.44 8.03 1.36
CA LYS A 192 -9.43 6.98 2.38
C LYS A 192 -10.59 6.01 2.15
N ALA A 193 -10.30 4.71 2.06
CA ALA A 193 -11.34 3.69 2.02
C ALA A 193 -12.04 3.62 3.39
N ARG A 194 -13.34 3.91 3.43
CA ARG A 194 -14.19 3.82 4.63
C ARG A 194 -15.17 2.65 4.58
N GLY A 195 -15.32 2.02 3.41
CA GLY A 195 -16.34 1.01 3.15
C GLY A 195 -17.75 1.61 3.09
N HIS A 196 -18.76 0.76 2.94
CA HIS A 196 -20.17 1.18 2.75
C HIS A 196 -20.98 1.23 4.06
N GLY A 197 -20.30 1.51 5.18
CA GLY A 197 -20.87 1.52 6.52
C GLY A 197 -21.29 0.14 7.05
N ARG A 198 -21.98 0.12 8.19
CA ARG A 198 -22.43 -1.10 8.91
C ARG A 198 -23.92 -1.39 8.75
N ARG A 199 -24.57 -0.86 7.69
CA ARG A 199 -26.02 -0.98 7.54
C ARG A 199 -26.44 -2.45 7.49
N ARG A 200 -27.31 -2.85 8.42
CA ARG A 200 -28.00 -4.13 8.42
C ARG A 200 -29.44 -3.96 7.93
N ARG A 201 -30.01 -4.98 7.29
CA ARG A 201 -31.40 -4.96 6.80
C ARG A 201 -32.41 -5.13 7.92
N ALA A 202 -32.06 -5.96 8.90
CA ALA A 202 -32.74 -6.07 10.17
C ALA A 202 -31.82 -5.55 11.27
N ASN A 203 -32.35 -4.67 12.10
CA ASN A 203 -31.78 -4.42 13.41
C ASN A 203 -32.18 -5.58 14.30
N VAL A 204 -31.25 -6.07 15.11
CA VAL A 204 -31.50 -7.15 16.06
C VAL A 204 -31.42 -6.63 17.49
N ASP A 205 -32.16 -7.24 18.39
CA ASP A 205 -31.97 -7.01 19.83
C ASP A 205 -30.65 -7.63 20.32
N ARG A 206 -30.42 -7.56 21.64
CA ARG A 206 -29.22 -8.13 22.27
C ARG A 206 -29.12 -9.66 22.14
N PHE A 207 -30.21 -10.34 21.80
CA PHE A 207 -30.29 -11.79 21.64
C PHE A 207 -30.26 -12.23 20.17
N GLY A 208 -30.21 -11.29 19.23
CA GLY A 208 -30.15 -11.57 17.80
C GLY A 208 -31.52 -11.62 17.10
N PHE A 209 -32.62 -11.35 17.79
CA PHE A 209 -33.96 -11.35 17.18
C PHE A 209 -34.25 -10.04 16.44
N PRO A 210 -34.84 -10.08 15.23
CA PRO A 210 -35.17 -8.88 14.46
C PRO A 210 -36.19 -7.98 15.18
N VAL A 211 -35.79 -6.73 15.47
CA VAL A 211 -36.66 -5.72 16.13
C VAL A 211 -37.03 -4.55 15.22
N GLY A 212 -36.48 -4.50 14.01
CA GLY A 212 -36.83 -3.44 13.07
C GLY A 212 -36.18 -3.65 11.71
N HIS A 213 -36.86 -3.17 10.66
CA HIS A 213 -36.43 -3.35 9.29
C HIS A 213 -36.02 -2.02 8.67
N ALA A 214 -34.79 -1.98 8.14
CA ALA A 214 -34.34 -0.86 7.34
C ALA A 214 -34.90 -1.00 5.91
N PRO A 215 -35.41 0.08 5.29
CA PRO A 215 -35.93 0.05 3.93
C PRO A 215 -34.96 -0.57 2.93
N ARG A 216 -35.49 -1.26 1.91
CA ARG A 216 -34.64 -1.88 0.87
C ARG A 216 -33.90 -0.85 0.03
N ARG A 217 -34.56 0.26 -0.31
CA ARG A 217 -33.94 1.37 -1.03
C ARG A 217 -33.04 2.16 -0.08
N LYS A 218 -31.97 2.77 -0.62
CA LYS A 218 -31.08 3.68 0.12
C LYS A 218 -31.14 5.13 -0.38
N SER A 219 -31.88 5.37 -1.44
CA SER A 219 -31.95 6.65 -2.12
C SER A 219 -33.36 7.19 -2.19
N TYR A 220 -33.48 8.50 -2.04
CA TYR A 220 -34.73 9.25 -2.11
C TYR A 220 -34.42 10.69 -2.53
N MET A 221 -35.25 11.28 -3.40
CA MET A 221 -35.07 12.65 -3.95
C MET A 221 -33.65 12.96 -4.47
N GLY A 222 -32.99 11.98 -5.09
CA GLY A 222 -31.64 12.17 -5.64
C GLY A 222 -30.49 12.12 -4.61
N PHE A 223 -30.80 11.83 -3.34
CA PHE A 223 -29.83 11.64 -2.25
C PHE A 223 -29.75 10.17 -1.84
N ARG A 224 -28.61 9.75 -1.27
CA ARG A 224 -28.41 8.42 -0.71
C ARG A 224 -27.92 8.50 0.74
N THR A 225 -28.38 7.59 1.60
CA THR A 225 -27.82 7.43 2.95
C THR A 225 -26.31 7.19 2.87
N GLY A 226 -25.55 8.02 3.58
CA GLY A 226 -24.09 8.03 3.57
C GLY A 226 -23.49 9.16 2.74
N ASP A 227 -24.26 9.82 1.85
CA ASP A 227 -23.77 10.96 1.07
C ASP A 227 -23.28 12.06 2.01
N LEU A 228 -22.11 12.61 1.73
CA LEU A 228 -21.59 13.81 2.39
C LEU A 228 -22.24 15.02 1.73
N VAL A 229 -22.91 15.85 2.52
CA VAL A 229 -23.62 17.03 2.04
C VAL A 229 -23.17 18.29 2.78
N LYS A 230 -23.38 19.43 2.13
CA LYS A 230 -23.44 20.75 2.76
C LYS A 230 -24.90 21.14 2.90
N ALA A 231 -25.33 21.46 4.12
CA ALA A 231 -26.64 22.05 4.38
C ALA A 231 -26.48 23.54 4.67
N VAL A 232 -27.28 24.38 4.00
CA VAL A 232 -27.38 25.82 4.30
C VAL A 232 -28.78 26.08 4.85
N VAL A 233 -28.90 26.17 6.17
CA VAL A 233 -30.19 26.30 6.87
C VAL A 233 -30.45 27.78 7.17
N PRO A 234 -31.50 28.39 6.58
CA PRO A 234 -31.69 29.84 6.66
C PRO A 234 -32.37 30.32 7.93
N ARG A 235 -33.18 29.48 8.60
CA ARG A 235 -34.01 29.84 9.77
C ARG A 235 -34.19 28.66 10.73
N GLY A 236 -34.53 28.96 11.99
CA GLY A 236 -34.83 27.97 13.03
C GLY A 236 -33.66 27.61 13.95
N LYS A 237 -33.82 26.56 14.76
CA LYS A 237 -32.86 26.15 15.81
C LYS A 237 -31.45 25.83 15.28
N TYR A 238 -31.36 25.31 14.05
CA TYR A 238 -30.10 24.85 13.44
C TYR A 238 -29.64 25.75 12.29
N VAL A 239 -29.89 27.06 12.37
CA VAL A 239 -29.39 28.06 11.41
C VAL A 239 -27.89 27.92 11.19
N GLY A 240 -27.47 28.10 9.93
CA GLY A 240 -26.07 28.12 9.54
C GLY A 240 -25.70 27.05 8.52
N VAL A 241 -24.38 26.87 8.36
CA VAL A 241 -23.79 25.91 7.42
C VAL A 241 -23.38 24.66 8.17
N HIS A 242 -23.90 23.50 7.74
CA HIS A 242 -23.56 22.21 8.33
C HIS A 242 -22.96 21.31 7.26
N VAL A 243 -21.89 20.59 7.59
CA VAL A 243 -21.32 19.56 6.72
C VAL A 243 -21.37 18.24 7.47
N GLY A 244 -21.81 17.18 6.79
CA GLY A 244 -21.91 15.86 7.39
C GLY A 244 -22.56 14.85 6.47
N ARG A 245 -22.55 13.60 6.89
CA ARG A 245 -23.20 12.51 6.14
C ARG A 245 -24.66 12.40 6.53
N ILE A 246 -25.52 12.24 5.54
CA ILE A 246 -26.96 12.12 5.77
C ILE A 246 -27.41 10.67 5.96
N ALA A 247 -28.46 10.47 6.73
CA ALA A 247 -29.30 9.29 6.64
C ALA A 247 -30.64 9.68 6.00
N VAL A 248 -30.87 9.14 4.81
CA VAL A 248 -32.14 9.32 4.10
C VAL A 248 -33.24 8.61 4.88
N ARG A 249 -34.32 9.35 5.15
CA ARG A 249 -35.63 8.80 5.47
C ARG A 249 -36.47 8.88 4.19
N PHE A 250 -37.41 7.97 3.97
CA PHE A 250 -38.26 7.94 2.77
C PHE A 250 -39.37 9.00 2.83
N ARG A 251 -38.97 10.23 3.20
CA ARG A 251 -39.78 11.44 3.31
C ARG A 251 -38.85 12.65 3.09
N PRO A 252 -39.35 13.86 2.81
CA PRO A 252 -38.55 15.07 2.54
C PRO A 252 -37.82 15.64 3.79
N SER A 253 -37.17 14.78 4.58
CA SER A 253 -36.54 15.13 5.84
C SER A 253 -35.48 14.07 6.17
N PHE A 254 -34.21 14.45 6.13
CA PHE A 254 -33.06 13.56 6.30
C PHE A 254 -32.31 13.87 7.58
N LYS A 255 -31.73 12.84 8.22
CA LYS A 255 -30.95 13.04 9.43
C LYS A 255 -29.53 13.50 9.07
N LEU A 256 -29.09 14.64 9.60
CA LEU A 256 -27.76 15.23 9.46
C LEU A 256 -27.28 15.66 10.85
N ASN A 257 -26.09 15.23 11.28
CA ASN A 257 -25.47 15.64 12.55
C ASN A 257 -26.42 15.59 13.78
N GLY A 258 -27.33 14.61 13.81
CA GLY A 258 -28.28 14.42 14.90
C GLY A 258 -29.65 15.10 14.73
N PHE A 259 -29.79 16.07 13.82
CA PHE A 259 -31.07 16.74 13.52
C PHE A 259 -31.63 16.35 12.16
N ASP A 260 -32.89 16.70 11.89
CA ASP A 260 -33.54 16.45 10.61
C ASP A 260 -33.54 17.73 9.74
N VAL A 261 -33.20 17.61 8.45
CA VAL A 261 -33.09 18.72 7.50
C VAL A 261 -33.79 18.39 6.18
N HIS A 262 -34.46 19.38 5.60
CA HIS A 262 -35.15 19.22 4.33
C HIS A 262 -34.13 19.18 3.16
N PRO A 263 -34.27 18.26 2.17
CA PRO A 263 -33.32 18.09 1.08
C PRO A 263 -33.10 19.33 0.22
N LYS A 264 -34.08 20.23 0.13
CA LYS A 264 -33.95 21.53 -0.59
C LYS A 264 -32.79 22.41 -0.08
N TYR A 265 -32.35 22.21 1.16
CA TYR A 265 -31.23 22.95 1.75
C TYR A 265 -29.89 22.23 1.58
N LEU A 266 -29.87 21.08 0.91
CA LEU A 266 -28.71 20.21 0.81
C LEU A 266 -28.06 20.29 -0.57
N THR A 267 -26.75 20.35 -0.58
CA THR A 267 -25.92 20.14 -1.76
C THR A 267 -25.01 18.96 -1.52
N VAL A 268 -25.00 17.98 -2.44
CA VAL A 268 -24.11 16.82 -2.34
C VAL A 268 -22.67 17.27 -2.59
N LEU A 269 -21.79 17.04 -1.61
CA LEU A 269 -20.35 17.24 -1.75
C LEU A 269 -19.67 15.96 -2.25
N GLN A 270 -20.06 14.81 -1.71
CA GLN A 270 -19.52 13.51 -2.11
C GLN A 270 -20.58 12.41 -1.96
N ARG A 271 -20.65 11.50 -2.95
CA ARG A 271 -21.52 10.32 -2.90
C ARG A 271 -20.96 9.24 -1.99
N ASP A 272 -21.84 8.45 -1.37
CA ASP A 272 -21.45 7.22 -0.67
C ASP A 272 -20.99 6.15 -1.65
N ASP A 273 -19.69 6.18 -1.94
CA ASP A 273 -18.99 5.30 -2.87
C ASP A 273 -17.94 4.42 -2.18
N GLY A 274 -17.93 4.41 -0.85
CA GLY A 274 -16.99 3.66 -0.01
C GLY A 274 -15.70 4.41 0.32
N TYR A 275 -15.53 5.64 -0.17
CA TYR A 275 -14.36 6.47 0.09
C TYR A 275 -14.73 7.76 0.82
N GLU A 276 -13.71 8.39 1.39
CA GLU A 276 -13.72 9.74 1.93
C GLU A 276 -12.57 10.48 1.27
N CYS A 277 -12.89 11.59 0.61
CA CYS A 277 -11.96 12.31 -0.24
C CYS A 277 -11.78 13.73 0.27
N GLU A 278 -10.54 14.17 0.41
CA GLU A 278 -10.22 15.54 0.81
C GLU A 278 -8.99 16.05 0.07
N TYR A 279 -8.94 17.36 -0.18
CA TYR A 279 -7.79 17.99 -0.80
C TYR A 279 -6.85 18.55 0.26
N ARG A 280 -5.63 18.04 0.31
CA ARG A 280 -4.54 18.53 1.18
C ARG A 280 -3.53 19.36 0.39
N ALA A 281 -2.80 20.23 1.06
CA ALA A 281 -1.64 20.90 0.45
C ALA A 281 -0.56 19.84 0.12
N ALA A 282 0.15 20.03 -0.98
CA ALA A 282 1.24 19.12 -1.36
C ALA A 282 2.49 19.24 -0.46
N HIS A 283 2.58 20.29 0.37
CA HIS A 283 3.78 20.70 1.14
C HIS A 283 3.67 20.46 2.65
N SER A 284 3.14 19.32 3.10
CA SER A 284 3.27 18.95 4.51
C SER A 284 4.21 17.75 4.62
N PRO A 285 5.50 17.97 4.92
CA PRO A 285 6.29 16.91 5.53
C PRO A 285 5.51 16.44 6.75
N SER A 286 5.35 15.13 6.89
CA SER A 286 4.95 14.55 8.17
C SER A 286 6.03 14.97 9.16
N GLN A 287 5.66 15.73 10.20
CA GLN A 287 6.43 15.70 11.44
C GLN A 287 6.27 14.31 12.06
#